data_AF-A0A1Q7MMI0-F1
#
_entry.id   AF-A0A1Q7MMI0-F1
#
_cell.length_a   1.000
_cell.length_b   1.000
_cell.length_c   1.000
_cell.angle_alpha   90.00
_cell.angle_beta   90.00
_cell.angle_gamma   90.00
#
_symmetry.space_group_name_H-M   'P 1'
#
loop_
_entity.id
_entity.type
_entity.pdbx_description
1 polymer ?
#
loop_
_entity_poly.entity_id
_entity_poly.type
_entity_poly.pdbx_seq_one_letter_code
_entity_poly.pdbx_strand_id
1 'polypeptide(L)'
;MASQDFDLGFAGQYVFYPALSTDSSNNLVLLYGRSSLSLFPTLEVTGQLATMPALTLGASALLIAGTAADYTGRWGDYFWAATDPATPNTFWVSGEYRTVSLFQGWSTQVGEISFNPT
;
A
#
# COMPACT_ATOMS: atom_id res chain seq x y z
N MET A 1 -21.73 -0.06 -4.49
CA MET A 1 -21.21 0.13 -5.87
C MET A 1 -19.96 0.98 -5.77
N ALA A 2 -18.91 0.69 -6.55
CA ALA A 2 -17.70 1.52 -6.58
C ALA A 2 -17.99 2.85 -7.29
N SER A 3 -17.54 3.98 -6.73
CA SER A 3 -17.85 5.33 -7.19
C SER A 3 -16.80 5.91 -8.16
N GLN A 4 -15.66 5.23 -8.32
CA GLN A 4 -14.48 5.70 -9.03
C GLN A 4 -13.76 4.51 -9.70
N ASP A 5 -13.13 4.77 -10.85
CA ASP A 5 -12.31 3.81 -11.62
C ASP A 5 -11.12 4.56 -12.23
N PHE A 6 -9.90 4.23 -11.78
CA PHE A 6 -8.66 4.87 -12.23
C PHE A 6 -7.43 4.01 -11.90
N ASP A 7 -6.34 4.28 -12.60
CA ASP A 7 -5.06 3.59 -12.42
C ASP A 7 -4.08 4.38 -11.54
N LEU A 8 -3.33 3.67 -10.70
CA LEU A 8 -2.12 4.17 -10.05
C LEU A 8 -0.90 3.57 -10.76
N GLY A 9 -0.02 4.43 -11.28
CA GLY A 9 1.19 3.99 -11.97
C GLY A 9 2.31 5.02 -11.90
N PHE A 10 3.54 4.53 -12.06
CA PHE A 10 4.75 5.35 -12.10
C PHE A 10 5.61 4.96 -13.31
N ALA A 11 6.15 5.94 -14.01
CA ALA A 11 6.93 5.70 -15.22
C ALA A 11 8.14 4.80 -14.94
N GLY A 12 8.25 3.68 -15.68
CA GLY A 12 9.37 2.74 -15.55
C GLY A 12 9.35 1.86 -14.30
N GLN A 13 8.23 1.80 -13.57
CA GLN A 13 8.11 1.04 -12.33
C GLN A 13 6.82 0.24 -12.31
N TYR A 14 6.82 -0.81 -11.50
CA TYR A 14 5.66 -1.67 -11.26
C TYR A 14 4.97 -1.26 -9.97
N VAL A 15 3.65 -1.23 -10.02
CA VAL A 15 2.75 -1.13 -8.86
C VAL A 15 2.00 -2.45 -8.79
N PHE A 16 2.00 -3.11 -7.63
CA PHE A 16 1.51 -4.48 -7.51
C PHE A 16 0.80 -4.75 -6.18
N TYR A 17 -0.05 -5.78 -6.21
CA TYR A 17 -0.81 -6.31 -5.07
C TYR A 17 -1.48 -5.21 -4.22
N PRO A 18 -2.37 -4.38 -4.81
CA PRO A 18 -3.05 -3.33 -4.06
C PRO A 18 -3.95 -3.94 -2.98
N ALA A 19 -3.90 -3.37 -1.78
CA ALA A 19 -4.85 -3.65 -0.71
C ALA A 19 -5.45 -2.33 -0.21
N LEU A 20 -6.77 -2.26 -0.14
CA LEU A 20 -7.48 -1.03 0.17
C LEU A 20 -8.59 -1.22 1.20
N SER A 21 -8.91 -0.15 1.90
CA SER A 21 -10.06 -0.09 2.80
C SER A 21 -10.63 1.32 2.84
N THR A 22 -11.88 1.45 3.30
CA THR A 22 -12.56 2.72 3.45
C THR A 22 -13.14 2.87 4.84
N ASP A 23 -13.06 4.07 5.41
CA ASP A 23 -13.73 4.38 6.67
C ASP A 23 -15.18 4.84 6.46
N SER A 24 -15.88 5.10 7.57
CA SER A 24 -17.27 5.60 7.56
C SER A 24 -17.41 7.03 7.01
N SER A 25 -16.31 7.76 6.87
CA SER A 25 -16.26 9.09 6.27
C SER A 25 -15.94 9.04 4.77
N ASN A 26 -15.88 7.85 4.16
CA ASN A 26 -15.48 7.60 2.77
C ASN A 26 -14.04 8.01 2.44
N ASN A 27 -13.15 8.06 3.44
CA ASN A 27 -11.72 8.14 3.15
C ASN A 27 -11.22 6.76 2.73
N LEU A 28 -10.32 6.73 1.75
CA LEU A 28 -9.69 5.53 1.20
C LEU A 28 -8.25 5.44 1.69
N VAL A 29 -7.84 4.30 2.24
CA VAL A 29 -6.43 3.91 2.35
C VAL A 29 -6.09 2.93 1.24
N LEU A 30 -4.89 3.04 0.67
CA LEU A 30 -4.34 2.12 -0.32
C LEU A 30 -2.90 1.80 0.05
N LEU A 31 -2.65 0.56 0.45
CA LEU A 31 -1.32 -0.03 0.47
C LEU A 31 -1.03 -0.65 -0.90
N TYR A 32 0.19 -0.49 -1.38
CA TYR A 32 0.66 -1.18 -2.58
C TYR A 32 2.16 -1.46 -2.50
N GLY A 33 2.60 -2.43 -3.30
CA GLY A 33 4.01 -2.66 -3.51
C GLY A 33 4.52 -1.95 -4.77
N ARG A 34 5.77 -1.48 -4.71
CA ARG A 34 6.43 -0.77 -5.82
C ARG A 34 7.84 -1.32 -6.06
N SER A 35 8.19 -1.55 -7.32
CA SER A 35 9.54 -2.02 -7.69
C SER A 35 9.96 -1.59 -9.09
N SER A 36 11.25 -1.69 -9.37
CA SER A 36 11.83 -1.56 -10.70
C SER A 36 13.20 -2.22 -10.73
N LEU A 37 13.93 -2.07 -11.84
CA LEU A 37 15.34 -2.50 -11.94
C LEU A 37 16.27 -1.77 -10.95
N SER A 38 15.86 -0.62 -10.41
CA SER A 38 16.65 0.18 -9.46
C SER A 38 15.94 0.40 -8.12
N LEU A 39 14.77 -0.22 -7.92
CA LEU A 39 13.98 -0.13 -6.69
C LEU A 39 13.59 -1.54 -6.26
N PHE A 40 14.15 -1.99 -5.15
CA PHE A 40 13.73 -3.26 -4.55
C PHE A 40 12.26 -3.20 -4.12
N PRO A 41 11.54 -4.35 -4.09
CA PRO A 41 10.15 -4.42 -3.66
C PRO A 41 9.91 -3.69 -2.34
N THR A 42 9.26 -2.53 -2.45
CA THR A 42 9.05 -1.55 -1.38
C THR A 42 7.56 -1.40 -1.13
N LEU A 43 7.17 -1.18 0.12
CA LEU A 43 5.77 -0.94 0.49
C LEU A 43 5.53 0.55 0.68
N GLU A 44 4.54 1.08 -0.02
CA GLU A 44 4.08 2.46 0.10
C GLU A 44 2.58 2.47 0.40
N VAL A 45 2.15 3.54 1.08
CA VAL A 45 0.75 3.80 1.40
C VAL A 45 0.37 5.15 0.85
N THR A 46 -0.80 5.24 0.24
CA THR A 46 -1.45 6.49 -0.12
C THR A 46 -2.92 6.45 0.31
N GLY A 47 -3.65 7.52 0.06
CA GLY A 47 -5.07 7.56 0.31
C GLY A 47 -5.77 8.70 -0.40
N GLN A 48 -7.09 8.72 -0.26
CA GLN A 48 -7.96 9.78 -0.76
C GLN A 48 -8.88 10.19 0.39
N LEU A 49 -8.88 11.47 0.75
CA LEU A 49 -9.90 12.00 1.63
C LEU A 49 -11.20 12.20 0.84
N ALA A 50 -12.35 12.06 1.49
CA ALA A 50 -13.64 12.30 0.84
C ALA A 50 -13.82 13.74 0.32
N THR A 51 -12.99 14.68 0.79
CA THR A 51 -12.96 16.08 0.35
C THR A 51 -12.05 16.32 -0.87
N MET A 52 -11.23 15.35 -1.26
CA MET A 52 -10.37 15.45 -2.43
C MET A 52 -11.18 15.28 -3.72
N PRO A 53 -10.73 15.85 -4.86
CA PRO A 53 -11.33 15.57 -6.16
C PRO A 53 -11.36 14.06 -6.46
N ALA A 54 -12.40 13.61 -7.13
CA ALA A 54 -12.48 12.24 -7.61
C ALA A 54 -11.30 11.91 -8.54
N LEU A 55 -10.93 10.63 -8.60
CA LEU A 55 -9.84 10.10 -9.41
C LEU A 55 -8.47 10.68 -9.03
N THR A 56 -8.29 11.01 -7.74
CA THR A 56 -7.02 11.49 -7.20
C THR A 56 -6.63 10.74 -5.93
N LEU A 57 -5.32 10.64 -5.71
CA LEU A 57 -4.70 10.11 -4.50
C LEU A 57 -3.73 11.15 -3.95
N GLY A 58 -3.50 11.13 -2.65
CA GLY A 58 -2.47 11.93 -2.00
C GLY A 58 -1.06 11.47 -2.39
N ALA A 59 -0.06 12.22 -1.93
CA ALA A 59 1.32 11.78 -2.01
C ALA A 59 1.49 10.43 -1.26
N SER A 60 2.27 9.53 -1.85
CA SER A 60 2.57 8.25 -1.20
C SER A 60 3.58 8.43 -0.08
N ALA A 61 3.35 7.73 1.03
CA ALA A 61 4.25 7.62 2.16
C ALA A 61 4.93 6.25 2.14
N LEU A 62 6.23 6.22 2.44
CA LEU A 62 6.99 4.98 2.58
C LEU A 62 6.57 4.26 3.87
N LEU A 63 6.06 3.03 3.74
CA LEU A 63 5.84 2.17 4.90
C LEU A 63 7.13 1.42 5.25
N ILE A 64 7.77 0.79 4.26
CA ILE A 64 9.09 0.18 4.42
C ILE A 64 9.78 0.00 3.07
N ALA A 65 11.08 0.31 3.02
CA ALA A 65 11.92 0.06 1.86
C ALA A 65 12.44 -1.37 1.85
N GLY A 66 12.26 -2.08 0.72
CA GLY A 66 12.97 -3.33 0.48
C GLY A 66 14.46 -3.08 0.22
N THR A 67 15.30 -4.05 0.55
CA THR A 67 16.76 -3.98 0.33
C THR A 67 17.30 -5.17 -0.45
N ALA A 68 16.43 -6.05 -0.94
CA ALA A 68 16.82 -7.20 -1.74
C ALA A 68 15.77 -7.52 -2.79
N ALA A 69 16.22 -8.17 -3.87
CA ALA A 69 15.33 -8.62 -4.93
C ALA A 69 14.55 -9.86 -4.50
N ASP A 70 13.33 -9.98 -5.03
CA ASP A 70 12.61 -11.24 -5.03
C ASP A 70 12.86 -11.96 -6.36
N TYR A 71 13.23 -13.23 -6.29
CA TYR A 71 13.39 -14.13 -7.44
C TYR A 71 12.42 -15.30 -7.38
N THR A 72 11.41 -15.20 -6.50
CA THR A 72 10.42 -16.24 -6.31
C THR A 72 9.21 -15.98 -7.20
N GLY A 73 8.42 -17.02 -7.46
CA GLY A 73 7.24 -16.91 -8.32
C GLY A 73 5.93 -16.61 -7.59
N ARG A 74 5.94 -16.57 -6.25
CA ARG A 74 4.73 -16.40 -5.42
C ARG A 74 4.90 -15.21 -4.48
N TRP A 75 3.99 -14.26 -4.60
CA TRP A 75 3.93 -12.99 -3.87
C TRP A 75 2.46 -12.53 -3.82
N GLY A 76 2.12 -11.63 -2.91
CA GLY A 76 0.83 -10.98 -2.74
C GLY A 76 0.00 -11.42 -1.52
N ASP A 77 0.27 -12.57 -0.90
CA ASP A 77 -0.66 -13.17 0.07
C ASP A 77 -0.76 -12.39 1.40
N TYR A 78 0.23 -11.57 1.71
CA TYR A 78 0.31 -10.81 2.95
C TYR A 78 -0.08 -9.33 2.77
N PHE A 79 -0.58 -8.95 1.59
CA PHE A 79 -1.12 -7.62 1.34
C PHE A 79 -2.55 -7.51 1.85
N TRP A 80 -2.78 -6.60 2.78
CA TRP A 80 -4.07 -6.42 3.41
C TRP A 80 -4.24 -5.00 3.94
N ALA A 81 -5.49 -4.54 3.96
CA ALA A 81 -5.88 -3.27 4.56
C ALA A 81 -7.28 -3.39 5.17
N ALA A 82 -7.47 -2.83 6.36
CA ALA A 82 -8.78 -2.69 6.98
C ALA A 82 -8.86 -1.47 7.89
N THR A 83 -10.03 -0.86 7.96
CA THR A 83 -10.35 0.16 8.98
C THR A 83 -10.21 -0.44 10.38
N ASP A 84 -9.57 0.30 11.29
CA ASP A 84 -9.46 -0.11 12.69
C ASP A 84 -10.85 -0.03 13.37
N PRO A 85 -11.39 -1.14 13.89
CA PRO A 85 -12.69 -1.13 14.57
C PRO A 85 -12.67 -0.37 15.91
N ALA A 86 -11.51 -0.20 16.55
CA ALA A 86 -11.35 0.56 17.80
C ALA A 86 -11.24 2.06 17.55
N THR A 87 -10.64 2.47 16.42
CA THR A 87 -10.46 3.88 16.04
C THR A 87 -10.89 4.07 14.58
N PRO A 88 -12.18 4.36 14.29
CA PRO A 88 -12.73 4.28 12.93
C PRO A 88 -12.19 5.27 11.89
N ASN A 89 -11.20 6.11 12.24
CA ASN A 89 -10.49 7.02 11.35
C ASN A 89 -9.01 6.61 11.13
N THR A 90 -8.61 5.44 11.63
CA THR A 90 -7.31 4.82 11.35
C THR A 90 -7.50 3.50 10.61
N PHE A 91 -6.43 3.04 9.99
CA PHE A 91 -6.41 1.84 9.17
C PHE A 91 -5.22 0.96 9.52
N TRP A 92 -5.45 -0.33 9.68
CA TRP A 92 -4.38 -1.32 9.69
C TRP A 92 -4.05 -1.73 8.26
N VAL A 93 -2.76 -1.71 7.93
CA VAL A 93 -2.24 -2.23 6.66
C VAL A 93 -1.13 -3.24 6.93
N SER A 94 -1.01 -4.24 6.06
CA SER A 94 0.13 -5.17 6.06
C SER A 94 0.56 -5.51 4.65
N GLY A 95 1.86 -5.72 4.45
CA GLY A 95 2.42 -6.19 3.20
C GLY A 95 3.74 -6.92 3.40
N GLU A 96 4.16 -7.67 2.39
CA GLU A 96 5.45 -8.37 2.41
C GLU A 96 6.53 -7.61 1.64
N TYR A 97 7.77 -7.73 2.11
CA TYR A 97 8.97 -7.10 1.56
C TYR A 97 10.20 -8.02 1.70
N ARG A 98 11.31 -7.61 1.09
CA ARG A 98 12.58 -8.35 1.11
C ARG A 98 13.71 -7.55 1.75
N THR A 99 14.46 -8.20 2.63
CA THR A 99 15.80 -7.75 3.07
C THR A 99 16.92 -8.69 2.63
N VAL A 100 16.57 -9.93 2.22
CA VAL A 100 17.50 -10.93 1.70
C VAL A 100 16.86 -11.73 0.55
N SER A 101 17.66 -12.05 -0.49
CA SER A 101 17.21 -12.81 -1.66
C SER A 101 17.34 -14.32 -1.45
N LEU A 102 16.41 -14.92 -0.71
CA LEU A 102 16.33 -16.38 -0.45
C LEU A 102 14.92 -16.93 -0.65
N PHE A 103 14.75 -18.22 -0.93
CA PHE A 103 13.43 -18.84 -1.21
C PHE A 103 12.35 -18.61 -0.12
N GLN A 104 12.73 -18.29 1.12
CA GLN A 104 11.82 -17.96 2.24
C GLN A 104 12.30 -16.75 3.06
N GLY A 105 13.06 -15.84 2.45
CA GLY A 105 13.60 -14.64 3.10
C GLY A 105 12.69 -13.41 3.02
N TRP A 106 11.36 -13.58 2.93
CA TRP A 106 10.43 -12.46 2.98
C TRP A 106 10.15 -12.08 4.44
N SER A 107 9.66 -10.86 4.63
CA SER A 107 9.22 -10.34 5.92
C SER A 107 7.92 -9.59 5.74
N THR A 108 7.11 -9.51 6.79
CA THR A 108 5.85 -8.75 6.78
C THR A 108 6.03 -7.47 7.58
N GLN A 109 5.61 -6.35 7.00
CA GLN A 109 5.48 -5.09 7.72
C GLN A 109 3.99 -4.84 7.98
N VAL A 110 3.67 -4.39 9.19
CA VAL A 110 2.34 -3.94 9.59
C VAL A 110 2.44 -2.47 10.00
N GLY A 111 1.46 -1.66 9.65
CA GLY A 111 1.39 -0.25 10.02
C GLY A 111 -0.04 0.18 10.36
N GLU A 112 -0.16 1.11 11.28
CA GLU A 112 -1.39 1.88 11.50
C GLU A 112 -1.27 3.20 10.74
N ILE A 113 -2.29 3.52 9.94
CA ILE A 113 -2.32 4.70 9.07
C ILE A 113 -3.45 5.61 9.54
N SER A 114 -3.14 6.88 9.73
CA SER A 114 -4.12 7.92 9.98
C SER A 114 -3.92 9.06 8.99
N PHE A 115 -5.03 9.71 8.62
CA PHE A 115 -4.95 10.96 7.87
C PHE A 115 -4.87 12.11 8.86
N ASN A 116 -3.86 12.97 8.71
CA ASN A 116 -3.82 14.24 9.41
C ASN A 116 -4.53 15.28 8.53
N PRO A 117 -5.78 15.68 8.84
CA PRO A 117 -6.38 16.82 8.18
C PRO A 117 -5.57 18.06 8.57
N THR A 118 -5.01 18.74 7.57
CA THR A 118 -4.48 20.10 7.73
C THR A 118 -5.60 21.08 7.95
#